data_AF-A0A3M1FJZ8-F1
#
_entry.id   AF-A0A3M1FJZ8-F1
#
_cell.length_a   1.000
_cell.length_b   1.000
_cell.length_c   1.000
_cell.angle_alpha   90.00
_cell.angle_beta   90.00
_cell.angle_gamma   90.00
#
_symmetry.space_group_name_H-M   'P 1'
#
loop_
_entity.id
_entity.type
_entity.pdbx_description
1 polymer ?
#
loop_
_entity_poly.entity_id
_entity_poly.type
_entity_poly.pdbx_seq_one_letter_code
_entity_poly.pdbx_strand_id
1 'polypeptide(L)' 'LEEFLEAGHQIEVIMKLRGRERGNREWALKKLEEFLAMISGEYRKLGKPKFGGMGVSIQITKK' A
#
# COMPACT_ATOMS: atom_id res chain seq x y z
N LEU A 1 5.22 2.60 -11.50
CA LEU A 1 4.52 1.55 -10.70
C LEU A 1 3.99 0.48 -11.62
N GLU A 2 3.18 0.87 -12.61
CA GLU A 2 2.57 -0.05 -13.57
C GLU A 2 3.61 -0.85 -14.35
N GLU A 3 4.71 -0.24 -14.79
CA GLU A 3 5.83 -0.94 -15.43
C GLU A 3 6.41 -2.09 -14.56
N PHE A 4 6.51 -1.88 -13.25
CA PHE A 4 7.00 -2.91 -12.32
C PHE A 4 5.95 -4.00 -12.05
N LEU A 5 4.66 -3.63 -12.05
CA LEU A 5 3.56 -4.59 -11.96
C LEU A 5 3.48 -5.45 -13.23
N GLU A 6 3.62 -4.84 -14.41
CA GLU A 6 3.61 -5.55 -15.69
C GLU A 6 4.75 -6.54 -15.81
N ALA A 7 5.95 -6.14 -15.35
CA ALA A 7 7.13 -6.99 -15.25
C ALA A 7 7.02 -8.13 -14.22
N GLY A 8 5.93 -8.20 -13.44
CA GLY A 8 5.69 -9.26 -12.48
C GLY A 8 6.51 -9.14 -11.18
N HIS A 9 7.05 -7.96 -10.90
CA HIS A 9 7.79 -7.75 -9.67
C HIS A 9 6.85 -7.62 -8.46
N GLN A 10 7.34 -8.10 -7.32
CA GLN A 10 6.69 -7.85 -6.04
C GLN A 10 7.02 -6.42 -5.58
N ILE A 11 5.97 -5.64 -5.29
CA ILE A 11 6.11 -4.23 -4.92
C ILE A 11 5.64 -4.04 -3.49
N GLU A 12 6.49 -3.42 -2.67
CA GLU A 12 6.10 -2.96 -1.35
C GLU A 12 5.72 -1.48 -1.39
N VAL A 13 4.46 -1.19 -1.07
CA VAL A 13 3.94 0.16 -0.92
C VAL A 13 4.06 0.53 0.56
N ILE A 14 4.84 1.57 0.86
CA ILE A 14 5.02 2.09 2.22
C ILE A 14 4.44 3.50 2.28
N MET A 15 3.34 3.67 3.00
CA MET A 15 2.78 4.98 3.30
C MET A 15 3.37 5.49 4.61
N LYS A 16 4.22 6.52 4.51
CA LYS A 16 4.88 7.13 5.68
C LYS A 16 3.92 8.07 6.39
N LEU A 17 3.60 7.78 7.66
CA LEU A 17 2.71 8.59 8.48
C LEU A 17 3.50 9.61 9.32
N ARG A 18 3.03 10.86 9.37
CA ARG A 18 3.68 11.96 10.10
C ARG A 18 2.77 12.52 11.20
N GLY A 19 3.38 12.82 12.35
CA GLY A 19 2.72 13.51 13.46
C GLY A 19 1.42 12.83 13.93
N ARG A 20 0.31 13.56 13.82
CA ARG A 20 -1.02 13.14 14.29
C ARG A 20 -1.61 11.97 13.49
N GLU A 21 -1.15 11.74 12.28
CA GLU A 21 -1.61 10.64 11.41
C GLU A 21 -1.27 9.27 11.98
N ARG A 22 -0.17 9.16 12.76
CA ARG A 22 0.26 7.90 13.39
C ARG A 22 -0.73 7.36 14.40
N GLY A 23 -1.53 8.24 15.02
CA GLY A 23 -2.58 7.86 15.96
C GLY A 23 -3.87 7.38 15.28
N ASN A 24 -4.07 7.72 14.00
CA ASN A 24 -5.30 7.42 13.29
C ASN A 24 -5.09 6.29 12.26
N ARG A 25 -5.10 5.06 12.77
CA ARG A 25 -4.89 3.85 11.95
C ARG A 25 -5.98 3.66 10.90
N GLU A 26 -7.23 3.94 11.25
CA GLU A 26 -8.36 3.77 10.34
C GLU A 26 -8.27 4.72 9.15
N TRP A 27 -7.95 5.99 9.40
CA TRP A 27 -7.68 6.96 8.34
C TRP A 27 -6.53 6.53 7.44
N ALA A 28 -5.44 6.00 8.03
CA ALA A 28 -4.31 5.51 7.27
C ALA A 28 -4.67 4.31 6.37
N LEU A 29 -5.49 3.36 6.86
CA LEU A 29 -5.98 2.25 6.04
C LEU A 29 -6.83 2.76 4.88
N LYS A 30 -7.75 3.68 5.16
CA LYS A 30 -8.61 4.27 4.13
C LYS A 30 -7.80 4.95 3.03
N LYS A 31 -6.77 5.73 3.40
CA LYS A 31 -5.86 6.36 2.42
C LYS A 31 -5.04 5.37 1.62
N LEU A 32 -4.58 4.30 2.25
CA LEU A 32 -3.90 3.22 1.54
C LEU A 32 -4.83 2.54 0.54
N GLU A 33 -6.09 2.28 0.92
CA GLU A 33 -7.09 1.68 0.03
C GLU A 33 -7.47 2.60 -1.13
N GLU A 34 -7.65 3.90 -0.89
CA GLU A 34 -7.87 4.91 -1.93
C GLU A 34 -6.71 4.92 -2.94
N PHE A 35 -5.46 4.88 -2.47
CA PHE A 35 -4.29 4.80 -3.35
C PHE A 35 -4.26 3.50 -4.17
N LEU A 36 -4.56 2.36 -3.53
CA LEU A 36 -4.61 1.07 -4.22
C LEU A 36 -5.72 1.04 -5.29
N ALA A 37 -6.86 1.68 -5.05
CA ALA A 37 -7.97 1.77 -6.01
C ALA A 37 -7.63 2.64 -7.24
N MET A 38 -6.63 3.53 -7.15
CA MET A 38 -6.17 4.34 -8.28
C MET A 38 -5.23 3.58 -9.24
N ILE A 39 -4.73 2.41 -8.84
CA ILE A 39 -3.82 1.62 -9.68
C ILE A 39 -4.67 0.96 -10.78
N SER A 40 -4.38 1.28 -12.04
CA SER A 40 -5.16 0.82 -13.19
C SER A 40 -4.92 -0.66 -13.56
N GLY A 41 -3.79 -1.22 -13.16
CA GLY A 41 -3.40 -2.61 -13.44
C GLY A 41 -4.05 -3.64 -12.50
N GLU A 42 -4.26 -4.86 -12.98
CA GLU A 42 -4.69 -5.97 -12.12
C GLU A 42 -3.55 -6.40 -11.17
N TYR A 43 -3.74 -6.15 -9.88
CA TYR A 43 -2.83 -6.59 -8.83
C TYR A 43 -3.55 -7.41 -7.76
N ARG A 44 -2.79 -8.28 -7.11
CA ARG A 44 -3.21 -9.03 -5.92
C ARG A 44 -2.44 -8.52 -4.70
N LYS A 45 -3.16 -8.32 -3.60
CA LYS A 45 -2.58 -8.05 -2.28
C LYS A 45 -1.99 -9.35 -1.72
N LEU A 46 -0.71 -9.36 -1.39
CA LEU A 46 -0.03 -10.55 -0.82
C LEU A 46 -0.31 -10.74 0.67
N GLY A 47 -0.88 -9.75 1.35
CA GLY A 47 -1.24 -9.83 2.76
C GLY A 47 -2.05 -8.63 3.25
N LYS A 48 -2.23 -8.57 4.56
CA LYS A 48 -2.89 -7.43 5.22
C LYS A 48 -1.90 -6.26 5.39
N PRO A 49 -2.38 -4.99 5.37
CA PRO A 49 -1.54 -3.85 5.70
C PRO A 49 -0.90 -4.00 7.08
N LYS A 50 0.41 -3.76 7.16
CA LYS A 50 1.20 -3.83 8.39
C LYS A 50 1.52 -2.43 8.88
N PHE A 51 1.21 -2.16 10.14
CA PHE A 51 1.63 -0.93 10.80
C PHE A 51 3.00 -1.12 11.44
N GLY A 52 3.93 -0.22 11.14
CA GLY A 52 5.28 -0.21 11.70
C GLY A 52 5.72 1.21 12.06
N GLY A 53 6.96 1.37 12.54
CA GLY A 53 7.48 2.65 13.01
C GLY A 53 7.49 3.78 11.96
N MET A 54 7.49 3.42 10.67
CA MET A 54 7.45 4.38 9.57
C MET A 54 6.04 4.72 9.08
N GLY A 55 5.01 3.96 9.45
CA GLY A 55 3.64 4.15 8.95
C GLY A 55 2.94 2.81 8.67
N VAL A 56 2.30 2.69 7.50
CA VAL A 56 1.63 1.45 7.06
C VAL A 56 2.24 0.96 5.75
N SER A 57 2.49 -0.35 5.64
CA SER A 57 2.96 -0.96 4.40
C SER A 57 2.09 -2.13 3.94
N ILE A 58 2.08 -2.37 2.64
CA ILE A 58 1.42 -3.52 2.00
C ILE A 58 2.24 -3.98 0.81
N GLN A 59 2.23 -5.29 0.56
CA GLN A 59 2.86 -5.87 -0.61
C GLN A 59 1.80 -6.24 -1.66
N ILE A 60 2.06 -5.87 -2.90
CA ILE A 60 1.23 -6.17 -4.06
C ILE A 60 2.07 -6.88 -5.12
N THR A 61 1.43 -7.75 -5.90
CA THR A 61 2.02 -8.44 -7.05
C THR A 61 1.05 -8.41 -8.22
N LYS A 62 1.53 -8.63 -9.43
CA LYS A 62 0.66 -8.88 -10.59
C LYS A 62 -0.28 -10.05 -10.29
N LYS A 63 -1.55 -9.90 -10.66
CA LYS A 63 -2.57 -10.95 -10.52
C LYS A 63 -2.28 -12.14 -11.43
#